data_AF-A0AA35M1L2-F1
#
_entry.id   AF-A0AA35M1L2-F1
#
_cell.length_a   1.000
_cell.length_b   1.000
_cell.length_c   1.000
_cell.angle_alpha   90.00
_cell.angle_beta   90.00
_cell.angle_gamma   90.00
#
_symmetry.space_group_name_H-M   'P 1'
#
loop_
_entity.id
_entity.type
_entity.pdbx_description
1 polymer ?
#
loop_
_entity_poly.entity_id
_entity_poly.type
_entity_poly.pdbx_seq_one_letter_code
_entity_poly.pdbx_strand_id
1 'polypeptide(L)'
;MPNTYTITVQNNSGATQHYAIFNEPPEVSSTVSSKVWNNALKVANAGPGDSTTFTITSQYFAYVGSSTGVPGQDNVAVNVSNSKAVDIGTADLQGNAKKGTTLFMDIIEGAPQYPKTLDASGKPGAFAINTAPGTPDNGFTFNNAKDNNWVIGLGKVVNGKTLPAATIIPQPNCTYQIQPINKWYITYGSYTSGQVMNVEMAGLNKATVDFTTGSANARVVHSDGGQITTQNSSD
;
A
#
# COMPACT_ATOMS: atom_id res chain seq x y z
N MET A 1 19.85 2.68 5.87
CA MET A 1 19.33 2.83 4.48
C MET A 1 18.24 1.78 4.28
N PRO A 2 17.17 2.07 3.52
CA PRO A 2 16.14 1.08 3.23
C PRO A 2 16.70 -0.09 2.42
N ASN A 3 16.28 -1.32 2.74
CA ASN A 3 16.59 -2.48 1.92
C ASN A 3 15.86 -2.38 0.58
N THR A 4 16.46 -2.89 -0.48
CA THR A 4 15.85 -2.97 -1.81
C THR A 4 15.55 -4.43 -2.14
N TYR A 5 14.33 -4.67 -2.59
CA TYR A 5 13.82 -5.98 -3.02
C TYR A 5 13.52 -5.94 -4.51
N THR A 6 13.82 -7.04 -5.18
CA THR A 6 13.68 -7.16 -6.63
C THR A 6 12.82 -8.37 -6.97
N ILE A 7 11.82 -8.18 -7.82
CA ILE A 7 10.99 -9.26 -8.36
C ILE A 7 11.14 -9.24 -9.87
N THR A 8 11.70 -10.30 -10.44
CA THR A 8 11.80 -10.47 -11.89
C THR A 8 10.70 -11.40 -12.36
N VAL A 9 9.89 -10.93 -13.30
CA VAL A 9 8.82 -11.70 -13.94
C VAL A 9 9.29 -12.12 -15.33
N GLN A 10 9.39 -13.43 -15.54
CA GLN A 10 9.67 -14.04 -16.84
C GLN A 10 8.35 -14.32 -17.57
N ASN A 11 8.19 -13.80 -18.77
CA ASN A 11 7.00 -14.01 -19.59
C ASN A 11 7.18 -15.15 -20.59
N ASN A 12 6.71 -16.34 -20.22
CA ASN A 12 6.66 -17.50 -21.11
C ASN A 12 5.23 -17.77 -21.61
N SER A 13 4.31 -16.80 -21.51
CA SER A 13 2.90 -16.98 -21.88
C SER A 13 2.64 -17.04 -23.40
N GLY A 14 3.66 -16.81 -24.22
CA GLY A 14 3.55 -16.77 -25.68
C GLY A 14 2.96 -15.47 -26.26
N ALA A 15 2.55 -14.52 -25.42
CA ALA A 15 2.03 -13.21 -25.83
C ALA A 15 2.64 -12.09 -24.98
N THR A 16 2.58 -10.84 -25.46
CA THR A 16 2.92 -9.67 -24.65
C THR A 16 1.96 -9.57 -23.47
N GLN A 17 2.50 -9.34 -22.27
CA GLN A 17 1.72 -9.22 -21.04
C GLN A 17 1.95 -7.91 -20.32
N HIS A 18 0.91 -7.47 -19.62
CA HIS A 18 0.88 -6.28 -18.77
C HIS A 18 0.78 -6.75 -17.32
N TYR A 19 1.85 -6.61 -16.56
CA TYR A 19 1.92 -7.04 -15.18
C TYR A 19 1.64 -5.89 -14.24
N ALA A 20 1.00 -6.19 -13.12
CA ALA A 20 0.79 -5.26 -12.02
C ALA A 20 1.25 -5.89 -10.71
N ILE A 21 1.84 -5.06 -9.85
CA ILE A 21 2.24 -5.45 -8.51
C ILE A 21 1.41 -4.75 -7.45
N PHE A 22 1.04 -5.51 -6.43
CA PHE A 22 0.28 -5.06 -5.28
C PHE A 22 0.96 -5.57 -4.01
N ASN A 23 0.81 -4.86 -2.89
CA ASN A 23 1.16 -5.40 -1.58
C ASN A 23 0.04 -6.30 -1.06
N GLU A 24 0.40 -7.21 -0.16
CA GLU A 24 -0.54 -7.75 0.83
C GLU A 24 -1.22 -6.58 1.54
N PRO A 25 -2.57 -6.55 1.66
CA PRO A 25 -3.25 -5.55 2.47
C PRO A 25 -2.57 -5.42 3.84
N PRO A 26 -2.25 -4.19 4.30
CA PRO A 26 -1.72 -4.03 5.64
C PRO A 26 -2.76 -4.49 6.66
N GLU A 27 -2.27 -5.02 7.77
CA GLU A 27 -3.12 -5.20 8.95
C GLU A 27 -3.42 -3.83 9.53
N VAL A 28 -4.71 -3.52 9.68
CA VAL A 28 -5.16 -2.25 10.24
C VAL A 28 -5.94 -2.54 11.51
N SER A 29 -5.44 -2.06 12.64
CA SER A 29 -6.22 -2.03 13.89
C SER A 29 -6.64 -0.61 14.22
N SER A 30 -7.91 -0.43 14.54
CA SER A 30 -8.50 0.86 14.89
C SER A 30 -9.67 0.64 15.85
N THR A 31 -10.11 1.73 16.50
CA THR A 31 -11.33 1.77 17.29
C THR A 31 -12.60 1.65 16.44
N VAL A 32 -12.48 1.80 15.12
CA VAL A 32 -13.59 1.72 14.16
C VAL A 32 -13.32 0.68 13.06
N SER A 33 -14.38 0.03 12.58
CA SER A 33 -14.26 -0.84 11.41
C SER A 33 -13.92 0.00 10.18
N SER A 34 -12.91 -0.44 9.45
CA SER A 34 -12.38 0.27 8.28
C SER A 34 -12.05 -0.73 7.20
N LYS A 35 -12.71 -0.58 6.05
CA LYS A 35 -12.37 -1.38 4.86
C LYS A 35 -11.04 -0.87 4.31
N VAL A 36 -10.14 -1.80 4.03
CA VAL A 36 -8.86 -1.54 3.38
C VAL A 36 -9.00 -1.93 1.92
N TRP A 37 -8.66 -1.01 1.02
CA TRP A 37 -8.59 -1.29 -0.41
C TRP A 37 -7.13 -1.28 -0.86
N ASN A 38 -6.71 -2.29 -1.60
CA ASN A 38 -5.37 -2.30 -2.18
C ASN A 38 -5.30 -1.48 -3.45
N ASN A 39 -4.10 -0.98 -3.75
CA ASN A 39 -3.85 -0.22 -4.96
C ASN A 39 -2.77 -0.89 -5.80
N ALA A 40 -2.90 -0.81 -7.13
CA ALA A 40 -1.87 -1.24 -8.06
C ALA A 40 -0.67 -0.31 -7.88
N LEU A 41 0.42 -0.80 -7.30
CA LEU A 41 1.54 0.06 -6.96
C LEU A 41 2.36 0.44 -8.21
N LYS A 42 2.62 -0.54 -9.07
CA LYS A 42 3.39 -0.35 -10.30
C LYS A 42 2.90 -1.32 -11.37
N VAL A 43 3.00 -0.90 -12.62
CA VAL A 43 2.77 -1.73 -13.80
C VAL A 43 4.02 -1.83 -14.66
N ALA A 44 4.18 -2.94 -15.37
CA ALA A 44 5.28 -3.16 -16.29
C ALA A 44 4.88 -4.16 -17.38
N ASN A 45 5.51 -4.05 -18.56
CA ASN A 45 5.21 -4.89 -19.71
C ASN A 45 6.39 -5.82 -20.00
N ALA A 46 6.11 -7.00 -20.54
CA ALA A 46 7.12 -7.88 -21.11
C ALA A 46 6.57 -8.55 -22.38
N GLY A 47 7.37 -8.59 -23.45
CA GLY A 47 7.07 -9.37 -24.65
C GLY A 47 7.17 -10.88 -24.42
N PRO A 48 6.80 -11.71 -25.41
CA PRO A 48 6.96 -13.16 -25.33
C PRO A 48 8.45 -13.54 -25.18
N GLY A 49 8.79 -14.32 -24.17
CA GLY A 49 10.18 -14.72 -23.87
C GLY A 49 11.00 -13.65 -23.12
N ASP A 50 10.51 -12.42 -23.04
CA ASP A 50 11.17 -11.33 -22.31
C ASP A 50 10.91 -11.40 -20.80
N SER A 51 11.60 -10.55 -20.04
CA SER A 51 11.37 -10.36 -18.62
C SER A 51 11.16 -8.89 -18.27
N THR A 52 10.54 -8.66 -17.12
CA THR A 52 10.41 -7.34 -16.51
C THR A 52 10.68 -7.38 -15.01
N THR A 53 11.00 -6.23 -14.41
CA THR A 53 11.45 -6.17 -13.02
C THR A 53 10.70 -5.10 -12.22
N PHE A 54 10.22 -5.51 -11.05
CA PHE A 54 9.72 -4.62 -10.01
C PHE A 54 10.79 -4.43 -8.94
N THR A 55 11.07 -3.18 -8.59
CA THR A 55 11.98 -2.80 -7.52
C THR A 55 11.20 -2.11 -6.42
N ILE A 56 11.39 -2.55 -5.19
CA ILE A 56 10.62 -2.13 -4.03
C ILE A 56 11.58 -1.84 -2.88
N THR A 57 11.31 -0.82 -2.09
CA THR A 57 12.13 -0.51 -0.90
C THR A 57 11.41 -0.88 0.39
N SER A 58 12.18 -1.15 1.45
CA SER A 58 11.65 -1.37 2.80
C SER A 58 11.15 -0.09 3.47
N GLN A 59 11.32 1.08 2.84
CA GLN A 59 10.79 2.33 3.35
C GLN A 59 9.27 2.34 3.20
N TYR A 60 8.57 2.72 4.26
CA TYR A 60 7.14 2.95 4.24
C TYR A 60 6.84 4.44 4.35
N PHE A 61 5.71 4.81 3.76
CA PHE A 61 5.16 6.15 3.87
C PHE A 61 3.72 6.04 4.36
N ALA A 62 3.30 6.99 5.18
CA ALA A 62 1.89 7.31 5.30
C ALA A 62 1.55 8.33 4.23
N TYR A 63 0.42 8.15 3.55
CA TYR A 63 -0.09 9.16 2.62
C TYR A 63 -1.46 9.66 3.08
N VAL A 64 -1.81 10.83 2.61
CA VAL A 64 -3.14 11.43 2.73
C VAL A 64 -3.49 12.09 1.40
N GLY A 65 -4.77 12.11 1.05
CA GLY A 65 -5.21 12.66 -0.22
C GLY A 65 -6.70 12.45 -0.48
N SER A 66 -7.05 12.44 -1.75
CA SER A 66 -8.40 12.18 -2.24
C SER A 66 -8.38 11.13 -3.34
N SER A 67 -9.52 10.48 -3.58
CA SER A 67 -9.71 9.57 -4.71
C SER A 67 -10.62 10.19 -5.78
N THR A 68 -10.54 9.69 -7.01
CA THR A 68 -11.39 10.13 -8.13
C THR A 68 -12.85 9.68 -8.01
N GLY A 69 -13.15 8.83 -7.02
CA GLY A 69 -14.46 8.30 -6.68
C GLY A 69 -14.37 7.45 -5.41
N VAL A 70 -15.44 6.76 -5.04
CA VAL A 70 -15.47 5.99 -3.79
C VAL A 70 -14.58 4.74 -3.93
N PRO A 71 -13.58 4.53 -3.05
CA PRO A 71 -12.72 3.35 -3.10
C PRO A 71 -13.51 2.03 -3.20
N GLY A 72 -13.09 1.16 -4.12
CA GLY A 72 -13.74 -0.11 -4.42
C GLY A 72 -14.78 -0.07 -5.54
N GLN A 73 -15.06 1.11 -6.11
CA GLN A 73 -15.75 1.23 -7.39
C GLN A 73 -14.77 1.13 -8.57
N ASP A 74 -15.31 0.89 -9.76
CA ASP A 74 -14.53 0.74 -10.99
C ASP A 74 -13.78 2.04 -11.34
N ASN A 75 -12.54 1.89 -11.83
CA ASN A 75 -11.70 2.99 -12.31
C ASN A 75 -11.39 4.10 -11.29
N VAL A 76 -11.49 3.79 -10.00
CA VAL A 76 -11.07 4.72 -8.95
C VAL A 76 -9.56 4.72 -8.81
N ALA A 77 -8.97 5.92 -8.78
CA ALA A 77 -7.56 6.13 -8.50
C ALA A 77 -7.40 7.09 -7.33
N VAL A 78 -6.30 6.97 -6.59
CA VAL A 78 -5.99 7.84 -5.46
C VAL A 78 -4.95 8.89 -5.86
N ASN A 79 -5.29 10.14 -5.59
CA ASN A 79 -4.42 11.31 -5.71
C ASN A 79 -3.82 11.62 -4.35
N VAL A 80 -2.50 11.49 -4.24
CA VAL A 80 -1.76 11.78 -3.00
C VAL A 80 -1.53 13.29 -2.89
N SER A 81 -2.10 13.93 -1.87
CA SER A 81 -1.87 15.36 -1.58
C SER A 81 -0.62 15.56 -0.73
N ASN A 82 -0.39 14.69 0.24
CA ASN A 82 0.78 14.73 1.13
C ASN A 82 1.22 13.31 1.49
N SER A 83 2.50 13.15 1.76
CA SER A 83 3.03 11.90 2.32
C SER A 83 4.21 12.18 3.24
N LYS A 84 4.39 11.31 4.23
CA LYS A 84 5.50 11.34 5.18
C LYS A 84 6.12 9.97 5.26
N ALA A 85 7.46 9.93 5.25
CA ALA A 85 8.18 8.71 5.59
C ALA A 85 7.84 8.34 7.04
N VAL A 86 7.63 7.06 7.30
CA VAL A 86 7.29 6.54 8.62
C VAL A 86 8.19 5.37 8.98
N ASP A 87 8.57 5.33 10.26
CA ASP A 87 9.18 4.18 10.87
C ASP A 87 8.09 3.31 11.50
N ILE A 88 8.16 2.01 11.25
CA ILE A 88 7.33 1.02 11.93
C ILE A 88 7.91 0.73 13.31
N GLY A 89 7.04 0.47 14.29
CA GLY A 89 7.48 0.07 15.62
C GLY A 89 8.27 -1.23 15.57
N THR A 90 9.20 -1.41 16.50
CA THR A 90 10.01 -2.63 16.62
C THR A 90 10.02 -3.08 18.08
N ALA A 91 10.23 -4.37 18.32
CA ALA A 91 10.69 -4.86 19.61
C ALA A 91 12.20 -5.07 19.49
N ASP A 92 12.98 -4.60 20.45
CA ASP A 92 14.38 -5.01 20.54
C ASP A 92 14.49 -6.47 21.02
N LEU A 93 15.71 -7.01 21.01
CA LEU A 93 15.99 -8.39 21.42
C LEU A 93 15.72 -8.64 22.92
N GLN A 94 15.56 -7.58 23.71
CA GLN A 94 15.23 -7.64 25.14
C GLN A 94 13.72 -7.44 25.39
N GLY A 95 12.92 -7.28 24.33
CA GLY A 95 11.47 -7.08 24.40
C GLY A 95 11.04 -5.63 24.65
N ASN A 96 11.96 -4.66 24.66
CA ASN A 96 11.58 -3.25 24.77
C ASN A 96 10.98 -2.76 23.46
N ALA A 97 9.77 -2.22 23.54
CA ALA A 97 9.07 -1.70 22.38
C ALA A 97 9.62 -0.31 22.00
N LYS A 98 10.23 -0.20 20.83
CA LYS A 98 10.38 1.08 20.13
C LYS A 98 9.09 1.35 19.37
N LYS A 99 8.42 2.46 19.71
CA LYS A 99 7.18 2.84 19.08
C LYS A 99 7.41 3.38 17.66
N GLY A 100 6.52 3.04 16.74
CA GLY A 100 6.53 3.55 15.37
C GLY A 100 6.05 5.00 15.29
N THR A 101 6.33 5.65 14.17
CA THR A 101 5.92 7.03 13.89
C THR A 101 4.41 7.21 14.08
N THR A 102 4.01 8.38 14.59
CA THR A 102 2.60 8.75 14.69
C THR A 102 2.37 10.09 14.02
N LEU A 103 1.47 10.12 13.05
CA LEU A 103 1.09 11.34 12.35
C LEU A 103 -0.26 11.83 12.85
N PHE A 104 -0.44 13.15 12.89
CA PHE A 104 -1.74 13.76 13.11
C PHE A 104 -2.33 14.17 11.76
N MET A 105 -3.55 13.71 11.47
CA MET A 105 -4.31 14.04 10.28
C MET A 105 -5.45 14.97 10.64
N ASP A 106 -5.62 16.05 9.89
CA ASP A 106 -6.74 16.98 10.04
C ASP A 106 -7.23 17.44 8.66
N ILE A 107 -8.42 18.04 8.63
CA ILE A 107 -8.96 18.71 7.45
C ILE A 107 -8.65 20.20 7.58
N ILE A 108 -7.79 20.70 6.69
CA ILE A 108 -7.38 22.10 6.66
C ILE A 108 -7.78 22.66 5.32
N GLU A 109 -8.57 23.73 5.33
CA GLU A 109 -9.10 24.38 4.11
C GLU A 109 -9.82 23.40 3.16
N GLY A 110 -10.59 22.47 3.74
CA GLY A 110 -11.36 21.47 2.98
C GLY A 110 -10.55 20.31 2.41
N ALA A 111 -9.25 20.23 2.71
CA ALA A 111 -8.38 19.14 2.26
C ALA A 111 -7.77 18.37 3.44
N PRO A 112 -7.66 17.03 3.35
CA PRO A 112 -7.00 16.25 4.38
C PRO A 112 -5.48 16.41 4.30
N GLN A 113 -4.84 16.63 5.44
CA GLN A 113 -3.41 16.96 5.54
C GLN A 113 -2.76 16.31 6.76
N TYR A 114 -1.43 16.22 6.75
CA TYR A 114 -0.60 15.88 7.94
C TYR A 114 0.12 17.13 8.47
N PRO A 115 -0.55 18.00 9.25
CA PRO A 115 0.05 19.25 9.73
C PRO A 115 1.20 19.04 10.71
N LYS A 116 1.23 17.91 11.44
CA LYS A 116 2.27 17.61 12.43
C LYS A 116 2.47 16.13 12.67
N THR A 117 3.63 15.82 13.23
CA THR A 117 3.96 14.52 13.83
C THR A 117 3.65 14.58 15.33
N LEU A 118 3.18 13.48 15.91
CA LEU A 118 2.95 13.32 17.34
C LEU A 118 4.05 12.46 17.96
N ASP A 119 4.05 12.36 19.28
CA ASP A 119 4.85 11.38 19.99
C ASP A 119 4.56 9.97 19.45
N ALA A 120 5.64 9.22 19.21
CA ALA A 120 5.57 7.89 18.63
C ALA A 120 4.67 6.98 19.48
N SER A 121 3.66 6.39 18.84
CA SER A 121 2.65 5.51 19.42
C SER A 121 2.32 4.30 18.53
N GLY A 122 3.04 4.13 17.40
CA GLY A 122 2.93 2.96 16.56
C GLY A 122 3.29 1.69 17.34
N LYS A 123 2.43 0.67 17.29
CA LYS A 123 2.71 -0.65 17.87
C LYS A 123 3.89 -1.32 17.14
N PRO A 124 4.52 -2.36 17.73
CA PRO A 124 5.46 -3.19 16.99
C PRO A 124 4.86 -3.65 15.65
N GLY A 125 5.62 -3.50 14.56
CA GLY A 125 5.18 -3.76 13.20
C GLY A 125 4.40 -2.62 12.52
N ALA A 126 3.97 -1.60 13.26
CA ALA A 126 3.04 -0.58 12.77
C ALA A 126 3.55 0.86 12.91
N PHE A 127 3.03 1.73 12.05
CA PHE A 127 2.97 3.18 12.32
C PHE A 127 1.52 3.56 12.64
N ALA A 128 1.33 4.77 13.17
CA ALA A 128 -0.01 5.25 13.54
C ALA A 128 -0.41 6.53 12.81
N ILE A 129 -1.69 6.66 12.53
CA ILE A 129 -2.34 7.91 12.11
C ILE A 129 -3.45 8.22 13.11
N ASN A 130 -3.36 9.39 13.75
CA ASN A 130 -4.39 9.92 14.62
C ASN A 130 -5.17 10.99 13.86
N THR A 131 -6.47 10.78 13.69
CA THR A 131 -7.35 11.73 13.03
C THR A 131 -7.90 12.74 14.02
N ALA A 132 -7.97 14.01 13.62
CA ALA A 132 -8.57 15.07 14.39
C ALA A 132 -10.04 14.75 14.73
N PRO A 133 -10.56 15.25 15.86
CA PRO A 133 -11.99 15.24 16.08
C PRO A 133 -12.71 16.11 15.04
N GLY A 134 -13.96 15.76 14.75
CA GLY A 134 -14.83 16.58 13.93
C GLY A 134 -15.25 17.85 14.65
N THR A 135 -15.07 19.00 14.01
CA THR A 135 -15.53 20.30 14.48
C THR A 135 -16.30 21.01 13.36
N PRO A 136 -17.10 22.04 13.68
CA PRO A 136 -17.71 22.88 12.65
C PRO A 136 -16.67 23.51 11.71
N ASP A 137 -15.48 23.85 12.22
CA ASP A 137 -14.44 24.55 11.46
C ASP A 137 -13.74 23.64 10.45
N ASN A 138 -13.43 22.39 10.83
CA ASN A 138 -12.78 21.43 9.93
C ASN A 138 -13.78 20.59 9.12
N GLY A 139 -15.05 20.59 9.52
CA GLY A 139 -16.12 19.83 8.87
C GLY A 139 -15.85 18.32 8.84
N PHE A 140 -15.00 17.79 9.71
CA PHE A 140 -14.54 16.42 9.59
C PHE A 140 -15.57 15.44 10.16
N THR A 141 -16.38 14.86 9.27
CA THR A 141 -17.29 13.76 9.57
C THR A 141 -16.99 12.58 8.66
N PHE A 142 -17.41 11.37 9.04
CA PHE A 142 -17.27 10.21 8.15
C PHE A 142 -18.06 10.35 6.84
N ASN A 143 -19.21 11.02 6.87
CA ASN A 143 -19.98 11.30 5.66
C ASN A 143 -19.21 12.27 4.76
N ASN A 144 -18.69 13.38 5.30
CA ASN A 144 -17.89 14.31 4.52
C ASN A 144 -16.62 13.64 3.97
N ALA A 145 -15.99 12.73 4.71
CA ALA A 145 -14.85 11.96 4.20
C ALA A 145 -15.22 11.08 3.00
N LYS A 146 -16.39 10.43 3.01
CA LYS A 146 -16.88 9.68 1.85
C LYS A 146 -17.25 10.60 0.69
N ASP A 147 -18.03 11.64 0.96
CA ASP A 147 -18.59 12.53 -0.07
C ASP A 147 -17.50 13.32 -0.79
N ASN A 148 -16.41 13.65 -0.07
CA ASN A 148 -15.23 14.32 -0.64
C ASN A 148 -14.10 13.33 -1.02
N ASN A 149 -14.36 12.03 -0.97
CA ASN A 149 -13.43 10.96 -1.34
C ASN A 149 -12.06 11.04 -0.61
N TRP A 150 -12.05 11.53 0.63
CA TRP A 150 -10.83 11.64 1.43
C TRP A 150 -10.30 10.27 1.81
N VAL A 151 -8.98 10.12 1.74
CA VAL A 151 -8.32 8.85 1.98
C VAL A 151 -6.99 9.04 2.72
N ILE A 152 -6.66 8.04 3.53
CA ILE A 152 -5.36 7.85 4.16
C ILE A 152 -4.88 6.41 3.90
N GLY A 153 -3.61 6.15 4.18
CA GLY A 153 -3.16 4.77 4.28
C GLY A 153 -1.68 4.58 4.03
N LEU A 154 -1.35 3.40 3.53
CA LEU A 154 0.00 2.97 3.25
C LEU A 154 0.43 3.48 1.88
N GLY A 155 1.58 4.14 1.82
CA GLY A 155 2.24 4.60 0.62
C GLY A 155 3.62 3.98 0.43
N LYS A 156 4.06 3.94 -0.83
CA LYS A 156 5.39 3.50 -1.25
C LYS A 156 5.94 4.47 -2.28
N VAL A 157 7.24 4.71 -2.26
CA VAL A 157 7.89 5.53 -3.30
C VAL A 157 8.20 4.65 -4.50
N VAL A 158 7.73 5.09 -5.67
CA VAL A 158 8.00 4.50 -6.98
C VAL A 158 8.46 5.63 -7.89
N ASN A 159 9.65 5.49 -8.49
CA ASN A 159 10.24 6.50 -9.39
C ASN A 159 10.23 7.93 -8.79
N GLY A 160 10.54 8.06 -7.50
CA GLY A 160 10.60 9.35 -6.79
C GLY A 160 9.24 9.94 -6.41
N LYS A 161 8.11 9.28 -6.71
CA LYS A 161 6.77 9.70 -6.30
C LYS A 161 6.18 8.73 -5.30
N THR A 162 5.52 9.23 -4.25
CA THR A 162 4.74 8.37 -3.35
C THR A 162 3.46 7.98 -4.06
N LEU A 163 3.24 6.67 -4.18
CA LEU A 163 2.01 6.08 -4.67
C LEU A 163 1.30 5.34 -3.53
N PRO A 164 -0.04 5.30 -3.57
CA PRO A 164 -0.84 4.55 -2.62
C PRO A 164 -0.62 3.05 -2.85
N ALA A 165 -0.48 2.32 -1.76
CA ALA A 165 -0.36 0.86 -1.73
C ALA A 165 -1.63 0.24 -1.09
N ALA A 166 -2.14 0.88 -0.04
CA ALA A 166 -3.44 0.56 0.52
C ALA A 166 -4.16 1.80 1.05
N THR A 167 -5.48 1.82 0.89
CA THR A 167 -6.35 2.97 1.03
C THR A 167 -7.43 2.69 2.07
N ILE A 168 -7.74 3.71 2.88
CA ILE A 168 -8.75 3.68 3.94
C ILE A 168 -9.49 5.02 3.92
N ILE A 169 -10.81 4.99 4.09
CA ILE A 169 -11.59 6.21 4.33
C ILE A 169 -11.48 6.56 5.82
N PRO A 170 -10.93 7.73 6.19
CA PRO A 170 -10.69 8.10 7.57
C PRO A 170 -12.00 8.49 8.28
N GLN A 171 -12.10 8.14 9.57
CA GLN A 171 -13.12 8.60 10.49
C GLN A 171 -12.52 9.61 11.48
N PRO A 172 -13.29 10.61 11.96
CA PRO A 172 -12.80 11.57 12.93
C PRO A 172 -12.51 10.92 14.29
N ASN A 173 -11.59 11.51 15.05
CA ASN A 173 -11.22 11.11 16.41
C ASN A 173 -10.86 9.62 16.56
N CYS A 174 -10.09 9.09 15.59
CA CYS A 174 -9.69 7.70 15.54
C CYS A 174 -8.17 7.55 15.50
N THR A 175 -7.68 6.43 16.01
CA THR A 175 -6.31 5.99 15.82
C THR A 175 -6.30 4.79 14.89
N TYR A 176 -5.50 4.87 13.83
CA TYR A 176 -5.24 3.78 12.90
C TYR A 176 -3.82 3.28 13.13
N GLN A 177 -3.66 2.03 13.54
CA GLN A 177 -2.37 1.34 13.57
C GLN A 177 -2.26 0.53 12.28
N ILE A 178 -1.36 0.95 11.40
CA ILE A 178 -1.18 0.35 10.07
C ILE A 178 0.12 -0.44 10.10
N GLN A 179 0.00 -1.76 9.96
CA GLN A 179 1.10 -2.71 9.92
C GLN A 179 1.30 -3.19 8.47
N PRO A 180 2.32 -2.68 7.77
CA PRO A 180 2.67 -3.16 6.45
C PRO A 180 3.19 -4.60 6.52
N ILE A 181 2.83 -5.41 5.53
CA ILE A 181 3.36 -6.76 5.37
C ILE A 181 4.26 -6.76 4.13
N ASN A 182 5.50 -7.24 4.26
CA ASN A 182 6.46 -7.30 3.15
C ASN A 182 6.22 -8.54 2.27
N LYS A 183 4.98 -8.66 1.79
CA LYS A 183 4.50 -9.71 0.90
C LYS A 183 3.78 -9.05 -0.27
N TRP A 184 3.98 -9.58 -1.46
CA TRP A 184 3.62 -8.95 -2.72
C TRP A 184 2.88 -9.92 -3.63
N TYR A 185 1.92 -9.38 -4.36
CA TYR A 185 1.11 -10.07 -5.33
C TYR A 185 1.42 -9.56 -6.73
N ILE A 186 1.69 -10.48 -7.65
CA ILE A 186 1.94 -10.18 -9.04
C ILE A 186 0.83 -10.83 -9.85
N THR A 187 0.15 -10.05 -10.66
CA THR A 187 -0.89 -10.52 -11.59
C THR A 187 -0.70 -9.83 -12.94
N TYR A 188 -1.52 -10.19 -13.92
CA TYR A 188 -1.49 -9.63 -15.27
C TYR A 188 -2.90 -9.15 -15.68
N GLY A 189 -2.96 -8.11 -16.52
CA GLY A 189 -4.19 -7.49 -16.97
C GLY A 189 -4.06 -5.97 -17.18
N SER A 190 -5.19 -5.32 -17.46
CA SER A 190 -5.25 -3.88 -17.70
C SER A 190 -5.35 -3.10 -16.39
N TYR A 191 -4.21 -2.76 -15.80
CA TYR A 191 -4.11 -1.95 -14.58
C TYR A 191 -3.37 -0.63 -14.85
N THR A 192 -3.62 0.35 -13.99
CA THR A 192 -2.86 1.61 -13.95
C THR A 192 -2.27 1.83 -12.55
N SER A 193 -1.06 2.39 -12.47
CA SER A 193 -0.43 2.68 -11.17
C SER A 193 -1.29 3.65 -10.35
N GLY A 194 -1.51 3.33 -9.08
CA GLY A 194 -2.38 4.07 -8.16
C GLY A 194 -3.86 3.66 -8.18
N GLN A 195 -4.28 2.83 -9.15
CA GLN A 195 -5.67 2.37 -9.26
C GLN A 195 -6.07 1.54 -8.04
N VAL A 196 -7.21 1.87 -7.46
CA VAL A 196 -7.84 1.10 -6.39
C VAL A 196 -8.39 -0.19 -6.98
N MET A 197 -8.04 -1.30 -6.37
CA MET A 197 -8.58 -2.60 -6.74
C MET A 197 -10.02 -2.73 -6.22
N ASN A 198 -10.92 -3.09 -7.13
CA ASN A 198 -12.35 -3.34 -6.89
C ASN A 198 -12.66 -4.85 -6.67
N VAL A 199 -11.69 -5.73 -6.90
CA VAL A 199 -11.81 -7.19 -6.73
C VAL A 199 -11.00 -7.68 -5.54
N GLU A 200 -11.42 -8.79 -4.94
CA GLU A 200 -10.67 -9.41 -3.86
C GLU A 200 -9.42 -10.10 -4.38
N MET A 201 -8.28 -9.87 -3.73
CA MET A 201 -7.00 -10.50 -4.07
C MET A 201 -7.10 -12.02 -4.15
N ALA A 202 -7.94 -12.64 -3.31
CA ALA A 202 -8.13 -14.09 -3.28
C ALA A 202 -8.63 -14.65 -4.62
N GLY A 203 -9.46 -13.91 -5.35
CA GLY A 203 -10.04 -14.33 -6.64
C GLY A 203 -9.12 -14.17 -7.84
N LEU A 204 -7.94 -13.56 -7.68
CA LEU A 204 -7.01 -13.32 -8.79
C LEU A 204 -6.05 -14.49 -9.01
N ASN A 205 -5.82 -14.82 -10.29
CA ASN A 205 -4.65 -15.57 -10.72
C ASN A 205 -3.40 -14.71 -10.48
N LYS A 206 -2.59 -15.09 -9.50
CA LYS A 206 -1.48 -14.29 -8.99
C LYS A 206 -0.35 -15.16 -8.46
N ALA A 207 0.86 -14.66 -8.59
CA ALA A 207 2.01 -15.14 -7.84
C ALA A 207 2.14 -14.37 -6.52
N THR A 208 2.61 -15.05 -5.48
CA THR A 208 2.85 -14.46 -4.16
C THR A 208 4.33 -14.52 -3.84
N VAL A 209 4.93 -13.36 -3.57
CA VAL A 209 6.33 -13.24 -3.16
C VAL A 209 6.36 -12.76 -1.73
N ASP A 210 7.02 -13.52 -0.85
CA ASP A 210 7.16 -13.17 0.55
C ASP A 210 8.62 -12.84 0.88
N PHE A 211 8.88 -11.58 1.24
CA PHE A 211 10.19 -11.09 1.63
C PHE A 211 10.35 -10.97 3.16
N THR A 212 9.41 -11.49 3.94
CA THR A 212 9.50 -11.48 5.40
C THR A 212 10.58 -12.45 5.92
N THR A 213 10.80 -13.57 5.23
CA THR A 213 11.68 -14.66 5.66
C THR A 213 12.65 -15.15 4.57
N GLY A 214 12.99 -14.31 3.59
CA GLY A 214 13.65 -14.80 2.36
C GLY A 214 14.68 -13.86 1.73
N SER A 215 15.14 -14.26 0.55
CA SER A 215 16.08 -13.51 -0.31
C SER A 215 15.51 -12.15 -0.70
N ALA A 216 16.38 -11.16 -0.88
CA ALA A 216 15.98 -9.86 -1.43
C ALA A 216 15.57 -9.92 -2.91
N ASN A 217 15.76 -11.06 -3.57
CA ASN A 217 15.43 -11.28 -4.96
C ASN A 217 14.43 -12.43 -5.09
N ALA A 218 13.39 -12.24 -5.90
CA ALA A 218 12.41 -13.26 -6.22
C ALA A 218 12.24 -13.38 -7.74
N ARG A 219 11.94 -14.60 -8.19
CA ARG A 219 11.63 -14.89 -9.59
C ARG A 219 10.18 -15.35 -9.70
N VAL A 220 9.46 -14.81 -10.67
CA VAL A 220 8.10 -15.20 -11.02
C VAL A 220 8.11 -15.66 -12.48
N VAL A 221 7.39 -16.73 -12.78
CA VAL A 221 7.23 -17.25 -14.14
C VAL A 221 5.76 -17.25 -14.52
N HIS A 222 5.44 -16.63 -15.65
CA HIS A 222 4.13 -16.76 -16.31
C HIS A 222 4.26 -17.82 -17.42
N SER A 223 3.65 -18.99 -17.23
CA SER A 223 3.71 -20.09 -18.19
C SER A 223 2.81 -19.88 -19.41
N ASP A 224 3.05 -20.68 -20.44
CA ASP A 224 2.21 -20.81 -21.64
C ASP A 224 0.77 -21.25 -21.32
N GLY A 225 0.59 -22.06 -20.27
CA GLY A 225 -0.71 -22.43 -19.71
C GLY A 225 -1.43 -21.33 -18.92
N GLY A 226 -0.91 -20.10 -18.91
CA GLY A 226 -1.50 -18.94 -18.23
C GLY A 226 -1.36 -18.95 -16.71
N GLN A 227 -0.58 -19.87 -16.14
CA GLN A 227 -0.31 -19.88 -14.71
C GLN A 227 0.83 -18.92 -14.37
N ILE A 228 0.68 -18.16 -13.29
CA ILE A 228 1.73 -17.28 -12.78
C ILE A 228 2.18 -17.75 -11.40
N THR A 229 3.45 -18.13 -11.28
CA THR A 229 3.96 -18.78 -10.06
C THR A 229 5.29 -18.18 -9.61
N THR A 230 5.48 -18.10 -8.30
CA THR A 230 6.76 -17.74 -7.70
C THR A 230 7.66 -18.96 -7.71
N GLN A 231 8.89 -18.77 -8.18
CA GLN A 231 9.95 -19.76 -8.06
C GLN A 231 10.82 -19.36 -6.87
N ASN A 232 10.94 -20.27 -5.91
CA ASN A 232 11.98 -20.15 -4.90
C ASN A 232 13.32 -20.29 -5.63
N SER A 233 14.26 -19.38 -5.37
CA SER A 233 15.64 -19.58 -5.79
C SER A 233 16.13 -20.87 -5.13
N SER A 234 16.29 -21.93 -5.91
CA SER A 234 17.17 -23.04 -5.53
C SER A 234 18.57 -22.45 -5.42
N ASP A 235 19.18 -22.56 -4.25
CA ASP A 235 20.62 -22.37 -4.10
C ASP A 235 21.39 -23.36 -4.99
#